data_AF-A0A1L9SRP8-F1
#
_entry.id   AF-A0A1L9SRP8-F1
#
_cell.length_a   1.000
_cell.length_b   1.000
_cell.length_c   1.000
_cell.angle_alpha   90.00
_cell.angle_beta   90.00
_cell.angle_gamma   90.00
#
_symmetry.space_group_name_H-M   'P 1'
#
loop_
_entity.id
_entity.type
_entity.pdbx_description
1 polymer ?
#
loop_
_entity_poly.entity_id
_entity_poly.type
_entity_poly.pdbx_seq_one_letter_code
_entity_poly.pdbx_strand_id
1 'polypeptide(L)'
;MAAKRPHDADSADAPAKKRKGFQVGPANLPDGTYRRKAQKIKNDLIQKAKVRKAYAKIRAQELAAGPTKSIYDTQTEEQDEGRLQDQPEPASLELHPDRQAMLDAPEPEPVPEPAERRRRHHPEGGKARERRPRQPRQSAFAKEMQLVEKRKQEAEVRQKEREFRQNDREAMARARRPDQNGKRRLGRESKVLLSRVQHMMAK
;
A
#
# COMPACT_ATOMS: atom_id res chain seq x y z
N MET A 1 28.23 66.95 -9.67
CA MET A 1 27.26 66.06 -10.34
C MET A 1 26.95 64.90 -9.41
N ALA A 2 25.83 64.94 -8.68
CA ALA A 2 25.38 63.84 -7.84
C ALA A 2 23.97 63.43 -8.31
N ALA A 3 23.82 62.19 -8.75
CA ALA A 3 22.59 61.68 -9.33
C ALA A 3 21.48 61.60 -8.27
N LYS A 4 20.33 62.21 -8.55
CA LYS A 4 19.11 62.04 -7.77
C LYS A 4 18.66 60.57 -7.91
N ARG A 5 18.52 59.88 -6.77
CA ARG A 5 17.90 58.54 -6.74
C ARG A 5 16.45 58.68 -7.22
N PRO A 6 15.97 57.87 -8.19
CA PRO A 6 14.55 57.86 -8.51
C PRO A 6 13.79 57.39 -7.28
N HIS A 7 12.89 58.24 -6.81
CA HIS A 7 11.87 57.90 -5.83
C HIS A 7 11.05 56.75 -6.42
N ASP A 8 10.95 55.61 -5.72
CA ASP A 8 10.06 54.51 -6.09
C ASP A 8 8.65 55.07 -6.27
N ALA A 9 8.27 55.28 -7.52
CA ALA A 9 6.97 55.74 -7.97
C ALA A 9 6.30 54.60 -8.75
N ASP A 10 6.36 53.39 -8.19
CA ASP A 10 5.63 52.20 -8.65
C ASP A 10 5.04 51.43 -7.44
N SER A 11 4.50 52.17 -6.48
CA SER A 11 3.54 51.63 -5.51
C SER A 11 2.15 52.18 -5.80
N ALA A 12 1.70 52.06 -7.06
CA ALA A 12 0.31 52.26 -7.41
C ALA A 12 -0.50 51.01 -7.04
N ASP A 13 -1.04 51.03 -5.83
CA ASP A 13 -2.24 50.33 -5.36
C ASP A 13 -2.39 48.85 -5.73
N ALA A 14 -1.76 47.99 -4.92
CA ALA A 14 -2.30 46.64 -4.74
C ALA A 14 -3.72 46.78 -4.13
N PRO A 15 -4.79 46.30 -4.80
CA PRO A 15 -6.14 46.51 -4.31
C PRO A 15 -6.28 45.85 -2.94
N ALA A 16 -6.57 46.67 -1.92
CA ALA A 16 -6.83 46.19 -0.57
C ALA A 16 -7.87 45.06 -0.63
N LYS A 17 -7.43 43.85 -0.27
CA LYS A 17 -8.29 42.65 -0.32
C LYS A 17 -9.46 42.85 0.65
N LYS A 18 -10.60 43.31 0.14
CA LYS A 18 -11.84 43.41 0.91
C LYS A 18 -12.12 42.01 1.47
N ARG A 19 -12.12 41.89 2.80
CA ARG A 19 -12.40 40.62 3.49
C ARG A 19 -13.82 40.22 3.11
N LYS A 20 -13.95 39.20 2.25
CA LYS A 20 -15.26 38.63 1.90
C LYS A 20 -15.87 38.12 3.22
N GLY A 21 -17.05 38.62 3.58
CA GLY A 21 -17.81 38.12 4.73
C GLY A 21 -18.07 36.61 4.60
N PHE A 22 -18.66 35.99 5.62
CA PHE A 22 -18.93 34.55 5.65
C PHE A 22 -19.80 34.12 4.45
N GLN A 23 -19.14 33.62 3.40
CA GLN A 23 -19.78 33.31 2.12
C GLN A 23 -20.28 31.87 2.19
N VAL A 24 -21.54 31.69 2.55
CA VAL A 24 -22.21 30.36 2.62
C VAL A 24 -22.77 30.01 1.24
N GLY A 25 -21.90 30.01 0.23
CA GLY A 25 -22.25 29.61 -1.13
C GLY A 25 -21.76 28.19 -1.45
N PRO A 26 -22.26 27.56 -2.53
CA PRO A 26 -21.79 26.25 -2.98
C PRO A 26 -20.29 26.17 -3.28
N ALA A 27 -19.60 27.33 -3.36
CA ALA A 27 -18.15 27.44 -3.47
C ALA A 27 -17.39 27.19 -2.15
N ASN A 28 -18.04 27.34 -0.99
CA ASN A 28 -17.45 27.17 0.36
C ASN A 28 -18.11 26.05 1.17
N LEU A 29 -19.19 25.44 0.67
CA LEU A 29 -19.65 24.16 1.18
C LEU A 29 -18.59 23.10 0.85
N PRO A 30 -18.35 22.11 1.74
CA PRO A 30 -17.43 21.03 1.44
C PRO A 30 -17.85 20.39 0.13
N ASP A 31 -17.06 20.65 -0.91
CA ASP A 31 -17.20 20.07 -2.24
C ASP A 31 -17.53 18.59 -2.05
N GLY A 32 -18.72 18.19 -2.50
CA GLY A 32 -19.35 16.93 -2.10
C GLY A 32 -18.39 15.74 -2.21
N THR A 33 -18.68 14.66 -1.48
CA THR A 33 -17.80 13.48 -1.30
C THR A 33 -17.13 12.99 -2.60
N TYR A 34 -17.77 13.15 -3.76
CA TYR A 34 -17.25 12.77 -5.08
C TYR A 34 -16.31 13.81 -5.73
N ARG A 35 -16.49 15.12 -5.50
CA ARG A 35 -15.64 16.16 -6.12
C ARG A 35 -14.21 16.15 -5.57
N ARG A 36 -14.04 15.90 -4.26
CA ARG A 36 -12.70 15.67 -3.66
C ARG A 36 -11.99 14.47 -4.27
N LYS A 37 -12.71 13.37 -4.51
CA LYS A 37 -12.15 12.18 -5.15
C LYS A 37 -11.73 12.48 -6.59
N ALA A 38 -12.56 13.18 -7.36
CA ALA A 38 -12.22 13.57 -8.73
C ALA A 38 -10.98 14.49 -8.78
N GLN A 39 -10.90 15.48 -7.89
CA GLN A 39 -9.73 16.36 -7.76
C GLN A 39 -8.48 15.57 -7.35
N LYS A 40 -8.60 14.63 -6.40
CA LYS A 40 -7.50 13.74 -6.01
C LYS A 40 -7.02 12.88 -7.18
N ILE A 41 -7.93 12.20 -7.88
CA ILE A 41 -7.60 11.38 -9.05
C ILE A 41 -6.89 12.21 -10.12
N LYS A 42 -7.38 13.43 -10.39
CA LYS A 42 -6.76 14.36 -11.35
C LYS A 42 -5.34 14.74 -10.91
N ASN A 43 -5.17 15.15 -9.66
CA ASN A 43 -3.86 15.55 -9.12
C ASN A 43 -2.88 14.38 -9.11
N ASP A 44 -3.32 13.19 -8.71
CA ASP A 44 -2.51 11.96 -8.71
C ASP A 44 -2.05 11.58 -10.13
N LEU A 45 -2.93 11.70 -11.14
CA LEU A 45 -2.58 11.46 -12.54
C LEU A 45 -1.52 12.47 -13.04
N ILE A 46 -1.68 13.75 -12.70
CA ILE A 46 -0.72 14.80 -13.08
C ILE A 46 0.63 14.53 -12.42
N GLN A 47 0.66 14.19 -11.12
CA GLN A 47 1.90 13.90 -10.39
C GLN A 47 2.61 12.67 -10.97
N LYS A 48 1.88 11.58 -11.23
CA LYS A 48 2.44 10.38 -11.89
C LYS A 48 3.03 10.71 -13.26
N ALA A 49 2.36 11.54 -14.05
CA ALA A 49 2.87 11.98 -15.34
C ALA A 49 4.14 12.83 -15.19
N LYS A 50 4.20 13.73 -14.21
CA LYS A 50 5.40 14.53 -13.91
C LYS A 50 6.58 13.65 -13.51
N VAL A 51 6.38 12.70 -12.60
CA VAL A 51 7.42 11.76 -12.17
C VAL A 51 7.92 10.94 -13.35
N ARG A 52 7.02 10.40 -14.18
CA ARG A 52 7.41 9.66 -15.39
C ARG A 52 8.22 10.50 -16.37
N LYS A 53 7.83 11.76 -16.60
CA LYS A 53 8.58 12.68 -17.45
C LYS A 53 9.97 12.99 -16.88
N ALA A 54 10.06 13.29 -15.59
CA ALA A 54 11.33 13.56 -14.92
C ALA A 54 12.25 12.32 -14.96
N TYR A 55 11.71 11.14 -14.66
CA TYR A 55 12.44 9.88 -14.72
C TYR A 55 12.91 9.56 -16.15
N ALA A 56 12.06 9.73 -17.15
CA ALA A 56 12.45 9.54 -18.55
C ALA A 56 13.57 10.50 -18.96
N LYS A 57 13.55 11.74 -18.47
CA LYS A 57 14.62 12.72 -18.71
C LYS A 57 15.94 12.28 -18.06
N ILE A 58 15.91 11.90 -16.78
CA ILE A 58 17.10 11.42 -16.06
C ILE A 58 17.65 10.17 -16.72
N ARG A 59 16.80 9.19 -17.03
CA ARG A 59 17.19 7.96 -17.72
C ARG A 59 17.85 8.21 -19.08
N ALA A 60 17.31 9.15 -19.86
CA ALA A 60 17.92 9.53 -21.13
C ALA A 60 19.28 10.22 -20.94
N GLN A 61 19.41 11.06 -19.91
CA GLN A 61 20.68 11.69 -19.54
C GLN A 61 21.71 10.67 -19.06
N GLU A 62 21.33 9.71 -18.22
CA GLU A 62 22.22 8.64 -17.74
C GLU A 62 22.65 7.70 -18.87
N LEU A 63 21.74 7.32 -19.77
CA LEU A 63 22.11 6.53 -20.95
C LEU A 63 23.07 7.29 -21.88
N ALA A 64 22.88 8.61 -22.03
CA ALA A 64 23.78 9.44 -22.84
C ALA A 64 25.13 9.72 -22.14
N ALA A 65 25.14 9.81 -20.81
CA ALA A 65 26.36 10.01 -20.01
C ALA A 65 27.17 8.73 -19.80
N GLY A 66 26.63 7.56 -20.17
CA GLY A 66 27.24 6.25 -19.92
C GLY A 66 27.11 5.81 -18.45
N PRO A 67 27.56 4.58 -18.11
CA PRO A 67 27.51 4.09 -16.74
C PRO A 67 28.42 4.95 -15.85
N THR A 68 27.82 5.85 -15.07
CA THR A 68 28.55 6.52 -14.00
C THR A 68 28.80 5.49 -12.91
N LYS A 69 30.06 5.06 -12.78
CA LYS A 69 30.50 4.13 -11.73
C LYS A 69 30.14 4.75 -10.38
N SER A 70 29.54 3.96 -9.51
CA SER A 70 29.26 4.43 -8.15
C SER A 70 30.59 4.69 -7.44
N ILE A 71 30.62 5.58 -6.45
CA ILE A 71 31.83 5.87 -5.65
C ILE A 71 32.41 4.58 -5.01
N TYR A 72 31.56 3.56 -4.81
CA TYR A 72 31.96 2.25 -4.33
C TYR A 72 32.65 1.39 -5.42
N ASP A 73 32.28 1.52 -6.68
CA ASP A 73 32.97 0.85 -7.80
C ASP A 73 34.36 1.46 -8.03
N THR A 74 34.52 2.77 -7.87
CA THR A 74 35.81 3.46 -8.09
C THR A 74 36.86 3.13 -7.02
N GLN A 75 36.45 2.91 -5.76
CA GLN A 75 37.38 2.53 -4.69
C GLN A 75 37.97 1.12 -4.87
N THR A 76 37.27 0.24 -5.59
CA THR A 76 37.71 -1.14 -5.82
C THR A 76 38.76 -1.20 -6.93
N GLU A 77 38.66 -0.34 -7.94
CA GLU A 77 39.66 -0.23 -9.02
C GLU A 77 40.92 0.53 -8.57
N GLU A 78 40.82 1.55 -7.71
CA GLU A 78 41.98 2.27 -7.16
C GLU A 78 42.84 1.41 -6.20
N GLN A 79 42.26 0.39 -5.55
CA GLN A 79 43.03 -0.58 -4.76
C GLN A 79 43.79 -1.61 -5.61
N ASP A 80 43.38 -1.82 -6.87
CA ASP A 80 44.00 -2.77 -7.79
C ASP A 80 45.14 -2.12 -8.59
N GLU A 81 45.00 -0.85 -8.97
CA GLU A 81 46.03 -0.07 -9.69
C GLU A 81 47.23 0.34 -8.80
N GLY A 82 47.05 0.40 -7.48
CA GLY A 82 48.12 0.69 -6.51
C GLY A 82 49.08 -0.46 -6.22
N ARG A 83 48.86 -1.65 -6.79
CA ARG A 83 49.67 -2.87 -6.57
C ARG A 83 50.67 -3.19 -7.69
N LEU A 84 50.78 -2.35 -8.71
CA LEU A 84 51.55 -2.62 -9.94
C LEU A 84 53.01 -2.08 -9.93
N GLN A 85 53.64 -1.87 -8.77
CA GLN A 85 55.05 -1.42 -8.69
C GLN A 85 56.02 -2.36 -7.97
N ASP A 86 55.57 -3.47 -7.41
CA ASP A 86 56.47 -4.53 -6.97
C ASP A 86 56.26 -5.74 -7.88
N GLN A 87 57.28 -6.09 -8.67
CA GLN A 87 57.33 -7.37 -9.37
C GLN A 87 57.61 -8.49 -8.36
N PRO A 88 56.68 -9.41 -8.05
CA PRO A 88 57.09 -10.75 -7.68
C PRO A 88 57.42 -11.50 -8.97
N GLU A 89 58.58 -12.16 -8.98
CA GLU A 89 58.93 -13.18 -9.97
C GLU A 89 57.73 -14.10 -10.25
N PRO A 90 57.58 -14.64 -11.48
CA PRO A 90 56.43 -15.47 -11.82
C PRO A 90 56.38 -16.60 -10.78
N ALA A 91 55.40 -16.52 -9.87
CA ALA A 91 55.16 -17.53 -8.87
C ALA A 91 55.03 -18.83 -9.66
N SER A 92 56.08 -19.66 -9.61
CA SER A 92 56.06 -20.95 -10.27
C SER A 92 54.78 -21.61 -9.81
N LEU A 93 53.94 -22.00 -10.77
CA LEU A 93 52.68 -22.70 -10.52
C LEU A 93 52.91 -24.10 -9.92
N GLU A 94 54.10 -24.34 -9.36
CA GLU A 94 54.49 -25.54 -8.66
C GLU A 94 53.81 -25.52 -7.30
N LEU A 95 52.82 -26.40 -7.18
CA LEU A 95 52.16 -26.68 -5.91
C LEU A 95 53.22 -27.03 -4.85
N HIS A 96 53.10 -26.44 -3.65
CA HIS A 96 53.97 -26.76 -2.51
C HIS A 96 54.11 -28.29 -2.35
N PRO A 97 55.31 -28.84 -2.04
CA PRO A 97 55.55 -30.28 -2.06
C PRO A 97 54.57 -31.09 -1.19
N ASP A 98 54.15 -30.55 -0.04
CA ASP A 98 53.13 -31.16 0.82
C ASP A 98 51.77 -31.31 0.14
N ARG A 99 51.43 -30.41 -0.79
CA ARG A 99 50.17 -30.43 -1.54
C ARG A 99 50.24 -31.39 -2.74
N GLN A 100 51.41 -31.57 -3.35
CA GLN A 100 51.65 -32.64 -4.33
C GLN A 100 51.54 -34.02 -3.65
N ALA A 101 52.12 -34.19 -2.46
CA ALA A 101 52.03 -35.44 -1.70
C ALA A 101 50.58 -35.83 -1.34
N MET A 102 49.68 -34.86 -1.13
CA MET A 102 48.25 -35.13 -0.92
C MET A 102 47.50 -35.54 -2.19
N LEU A 103 47.95 -35.10 -3.37
CA LEU A 103 47.32 -35.45 -4.66
C LEU A 103 47.83 -36.78 -5.21
N ASP A 104 49.10 -37.11 -4.95
CA ASP A 104 49.72 -38.39 -5.35
C ASP A 104 49.33 -39.55 -4.42
N ALA A 105 48.78 -39.27 -3.24
CA ALA A 105 48.25 -40.29 -2.36
C ALA A 105 47.00 -40.94 -2.98
N PRO A 106 46.92 -42.28 -3.08
CA PRO A 106 45.75 -42.95 -3.63
C PRO A 106 44.52 -42.61 -2.79
N GLU A 107 43.46 -42.18 -3.47
CA GLU A 107 42.18 -41.83 -2.85
C GLU A 107 41.68 -43.04 -2.03
N PRO A 108 41.53 -42.92 -0.70
CA PRO A 108 41.03 -44.03 0.09
C PRO A 108 39.60 -44.33 -0.35
N GLU A 109 39.31 -45.61 -0.62
CA GLU A 109 37.96 -46.06 -0.99
C GLU A 109 36.92 -45.47 -0.03
N PRO A 110 35.77 -44.97 -0.56
CA PRO A 110 34.76 -44.33 0.26
C PRO A 110 34.17 -45.34 1.24
N VAL A 111 34.67 -45.28 2.47
CA VAL A 111 34.09 -46.00 3.61
C VAL A 111 32.66 -45.50 3.74
N PRO A 112 31.64 -46.39 3.77
CA PRO A 112 30.27 -45.95 3.96
C PRO A 112 30.19 -45.20 5.30
N GLU A 113 29.97 -43.89 5.24
CA GLU A 113 29.74 -43.07 6.42
C GLU A 113 28.65 -43.74 7.27
N PRO A 114 28.88 -44.00 8.58
CA PRO A 114 27.79 -44.42 9.44
C PRO A 114 26.74 -43.31 9.39
N ALA A 115 25.52 -43.68 9.00
CA ALA A 115 24.37 -42.80 8.73
C ALA A 115 23.85 -42.05 9.97
N GLU A 116 24.69 -41.76 10.95
CA GLU A 116 24.30 -41.21 12.26
C GLU A 116 24.46 -39.68 12.37
N ARG A 117 25.13 -39.02 11.42
CA ARG A 117 25.18 -37.53 11.41
C ARG A 117 24.15 -36.86 10.51
N ARG A 118 23.39 -37.63 9.73
CA ARG A 118 22.32 -37.11 8.85
C ARG A 118 20.91 -37.21 9.43
N ARG A 119 20.74 -37.64 10.68
CA ARG A 119 19.42 -37.69 11.33
C ARG A 119 19.46 -37.02 12.70
N ARG A 120 19.50 -35.69 12.72
CA ARG A 120 19.03 -34.95 13.89
C ARG A 120 17.55 -35.33 14.11
N HIS A 121 17.35 -36.24 15.07
CA HIS A 121 16.11 -36.55 15.77
C HIS A 121 15.01 -37.32 15.02
N HIS A 122 15.25 -38.61 14.77
CA HIS A 122 14.17 -39.61 14.89
C HIS A 122 14.17 -40.14 16.33
N PRO A 123 13.09 -40.04 17.12
CA PRO A 123 12.99 -40.72 18.40
C PRO A 123 12.21 -42.01 18.22
N GLU A 124 12.90 -43.14 18.18
CA GLU A 124 12.34 -44.40 18.66
C GLU A 124 12.73 -44.60 20.12
N GLY A 125 11.77 -45.01 20.95
CA GLY A 125 12.06 -45.68 22.23
C GLY A 125 11.83 -44.94 23.55
N GLY A 126 11.22 -43.74 23.58
CA GLY A 126 10.99 -43.02 24.83
C GLY A 126 9.51 -42.75 25.12
N LYS A 127 8.93 -43.49 26.08
CA LYS A 127 7.62 -43.31 26.76
C LYS A 127 6.76 -42.21 26.13
N ALA A 128 5.73 -42.61 25.37
CA ALA A 128 4.78 -41.76 24.68
C ALA A 128 4.06 -40.79 25.65
N ARG A 129 4.72 -39.68 25.99
CA ARG A 129 4.02 -38.46 26.38
C ARG A 129 3.26 -38.04 25.13
N GLU A 130 1.94 -38.21 25.16
CA GLU A 130 1.01 -37.77 24.12
C GLU A 130 1.45 -36.42 23.57
N ARG A 131 2.12 -36.46 22.41
CA ARG A 131 2.58 -35.26 21.73
C ARG A 131 1.31 -34.57 21.26
N ARG A 132 0.90 -33.54 21.99
CA ARG A 132 -0.27 -32.72 21.65
C ARG A 132 -0.24 -32.42 20.15
N PRO A 133 -1.33 -32.69 19.41
CA PRO A 133 -1.37 -32.44 17.99
C PRO A 133 -1.04 -30.97 17.71
N ARG A 134 -0.09 -30.74 16.81
CA ARG A 134 0.28 -29.39 16.39
C ARG A 134 -0.90 -28.80 15.62
N GLN A 135 -1.40 -27.66 16.09
CA GLN A 135 -2.49 -26.96 15.42
C GLN A 135 -2.05 -26.55 14.00
N PRO A 136 -2.92 -26.73 12.99
CA PRO A 136 -2.63 -26.30 11.64
C PRO A 136 -2.45 -24.78 11.62
N ARG A 137 -1.39 -24.31 10.95
CA ARG A 137 -1.12 -22.88 10.81
C ARG A 137 -2.25 -22.25 9.99
N GLN A 138 -2.96 -21.28 10.55
CA GLN A 138 -3.97 -20.53 9.82
C GLN A 138 -3.30 -19.80 8.65
N SER A 139 -3.84 -19.95 7.44
CA SER A 139 -3.34 -19.27 6.25
C SER A 139 -3.41 -17.75 6.44
N ALA A 140 -2.47 -17.00 5.86
CA ALA A 140 -2.42 -15.54 5.96
C ALA A 140 -3.76 -14.89 5.53
N PHE A 141 -4.42 -15.49 4.55
CA PHE A 141 -5.69 -15.04 3.98
C PHE A 141 -6.92 -15.32 4.86
N ALA A 142 -6.85 -16.23 5.84
CA ALA A 142 -7.99 -16.54 6.69
C ALA A 142 -8.45 -15.32 7.50
N LYS A 143 -7.50 -14.50 7.98
CA LYS A 143 -7.80 -13.25 8.72
C LYS A 143 -8.33 -12.16 7.79
N GLU A 144 -7.82 -12.09 6.57
CA GLU A 144 -8.27 -11.11 5.56
C GLU A 144 -9.69 -11.40 5.08
N MET A 145 -10.00 -12.67 4.81
CA MET A 145 -11.35 -13.14 4.44
C MET A 145 -12.38 -12.75 5.51
N GLN A 146 -12.08 -13.01 6.79
CA GLN A 146 -12.95 -12.64 7.90
C GLN A 146 -13.16 -11.12 8.02
N LEU A 147 -12.12 -10.31 7.76
CA LEU A 147 -12.25 -8.86 7.76
C LEU A 147 -13.09 -8.35 6.58
N VAL A 148 -12.95 -8.97 5.41
CA VAL A 148 -13.77 -8.65 4.23
C VAL A 148 -15.24 -9.03 4.48
N GLU A 149 -15.50 -10.20 5.05
CA GLU A 149 -16.86 -10.64 5.40
C GLU A 149 -17.51 -9.71 6.42
N LYS A 150 -16.81 -9.33 7.49
CA LYS A 150 -17.32 -8.36 8.47
C LYS A 150 -17.67 -7.03 7.83
N ARG A 151 -16.82 -6.51 6.93
CA ARG A 151 -17.10 -5.27 6.19
C ARG A 151 -18.30 -5.40 5.25
N LYS A 152 -18.46 -6.54 4.59
CA LYS A 152 -19.63 -6.82 3.75
C LYS A 152 -20.91 -6.85 4.57
N GLN A 153 -20.91 -7.57 5.70
CA GLN A 153 -22.06 -7.63 6.61
C GLN A 153 -22.44 -6.26 7.15
N GLU A 154 -21.47 -5.44 7.58
CA GLU A 154 -21.75 -4.07 8.03
C GLU A 154 -22.33 -3.20 6.92
N ALA A 155 -21.79 -3.30 5.70
CA ALA A 155 -22.30 -2.60 4.53
C ALA A 155 -23.73 -3.02 4.18
N GLU A 156 -24.03 -4.32 4.22
CA GLU A 156 -25.36 -4.88 3.98
C GLU A 156 -26.37 -4.44 5.04
N VAL A 157 -26.02 -4.48 6.32
CA VAL A 157 -26.89 -3.98 7.41
C VAL A 157 -27.20 -2.49 7.19
N ARG A 158 -26.20 -1.70 6.81
CA ARG A 158 -26.37 -0.28 6.52
C ARG A 158 -27.24 -0.04 5.27
N GLN A 159 -27.13 -0.89 4.25
CA GLN A 159 -27.99 -0.82 3.06
C GLN A 159 -29.43 -1.19 3.41
N LYS A 160 -29.66 -2.31 4.10
CA LYS A 160 -30.98 -2.74 4.55
C LYS A 160 -31.68 -1.68 5.41
N GLU A 161 -30.95 -0.98 6.29
CA GLU A 161 -31.53 0.12 7.06
C GLU A 161 -31.93 1.32 6.18
N ARG A 162 -31.14 1.66 5.16
CA ARG A 162 -31.48 2.74 4.22
C ARG A 162 -32.68 2.37 3.37
N GLU A 163 -32.70 1.15 2.85
CA GLU A 163 -33.80 0.60 2.06
C GLU A 163 -35.09 0.53 2.88
N PHE A 164 -35.02 0.07 4.13
CA PHE A 164 -36.18 0.09 5.03
C PHE A 164 -36.73 1.50 5.22
N ARG A 165 -35.86 2.49 5.47
CA ARG A 165 -36.27 3.90 5.61
C ARG A 165 -36.88 4.47 4.34
N GLN A 166 -36.35 4.11 3.16
CA GLN A 166 -36.90 4.53 1.87
C GLN A 166 -38.25 3.87 1.61
N ASN A 167 -38.35 2.56 1.79
CA ASN A 167 -39.58 1.78 1.63
C ASN A 167 -40.67 2.25 2.59
N ASP A 168 -40.35 2.54 3.86
CA ASP A 168 -41.28 3.10 4.84
C ASP A 168 -41.80 4.47 4.38
N ARG A 169 -40.91 5.35 3.89
CA ARG A 169 -41.29 6.66 3.35
C ARG A 169 -42.21 6.54 2.14
N GLU A 170 -41.89 5.66 1.20
CA GLU A 170 -42.71 5.42 0.01
C GLU A 170 -44.05 4.78 0.36
N ALA A 171 -44.07 3.79 1.27
CA ALA A 171 -45.28 3.15 1.74
C ALA A 171 -46.20 4.15 2.46
N MET A 172 -45.65 5.02 3.31
CA MET A 172 -46.41 6.12 3.93
C MET A 172 -46.94 7.11 2.90
N ALA A 173 -46.14 7.47 1.89
CA ALA A 173 -46.59 8.35 0.81
C ALA A 173 -47.74 7.73 0.00
N ARG A 174 -47.67 6.42 -0.29
CA ARG A 174 -48.74 5.67 -0.95
C ARG A 174 -49.98 5.55 -0.07
N ALA A 175 -49.82 5.30 1.22
CA ALA A 175 -50.92 5.17 2.18
C ALA A 175 -51.67 6.49 2.41
N ARG A 176 -50.96 7.62 2.39
CA ARG A 176 -51.52 8.97 2.51
C ARG A 176 -52.26 9.45 1.25
N ARG A 177 -52.21 8.71 0.14
CA ARG A 177 -52.94 9.08 -1.08
C ARG A 177 -54.45 9.07 -0.78
N PRO A 178 -55.16 10.16 -1.07
CA PRO A 178 -56.60 10.24 -0.82
C PRO A 178 -57.37 9.27 -1.72
N ASP A 179 -58.55 8.88 -1.25
CA ASP A 179 -59.52 8.10 -2.03
C ASP A 179 -60.13 8.92 -3.19
N GLN A 180 -60.92 8.28 -4.05
CA GLN A 180 -61.70 8.95 -5.10
C GLN A 180 -62.62 10.04 -4.54
N ASN A 181 -63.05 9.89 -3.28
CA ASN A 181 -63.84 10.88 -2.54
C ASN A 181 -62.97 11.89 -1.75
N GLY A 182 -61.65 11.94 -1.98
CA GLY A 182 -60.72 12.84 -1.29
C GLY A 182 -60.40 12.48 0.17
N LYS A 183 -61.05 11.47 0.76
CA LYS A 183 -60.87 11.07 2.16
C LYS A 183 -59.60 10.24 2.35
N ARG A 184 -58.95 10.39 3.51
CA ARG A 184 -57.77 9.59 3.89
C ARG A 184 -58.16 8.17 4.29
N ARG A 185 -57.37 7.19 3.88
CA ARG A 185 -57.57 5.77 4.23
C ARG A 185 -56.73 5.39 5.45
N LEU A 186 -57.23 5.71 6.65
CA LEU A 186 -56.55 5.47 7.94
C LEU A 186 -56.07 4.02 8.13
N GLY A 187 -56.81 3.03 7.65
CA GLY A 187 -56.41 1.62 7.73
C GLY A 187 -55.15 1.25 6.93
N ARG A 188 -54.82 2.02 5.87
CA ARG A 188 -53.56 1.84 5.14
C ARG A 188 -52.39 2.50 5.86
N GLU A 189 -52.61 3.67 6.44
CA GLU A 189 -51.60 4.40 7.21
C GLU A 189 -51.25 3.66 8.50
N SER A 190 -52.25 3.12 9.21
CA SER A 190 -52.04 2.37 10.45
C SER A 190 -51.16 1.13 10.23
N LYS A 191 -51.34 0.39 9.13
CA LYS A 191 -50.54 -0.79 8.81
C LYS A 191 -49.04 -0.47 8.65
N VAL A 192 -48.72 0.63 7.97
CA VAL A 192 -47.31 1.07 7.78
C VAL A 192 -46.72 1.53 9.12
N LEU A 193 -47.47 2.31 9.90
CA LEU A 193 -47.04 2.73 11.24
C LEU A 193 -46.80 1.55 12.18
N LEU A 194 -47.64 0.51 12.14
CA LEU A 194 -47.44 -0.71 12.91
C LEU A 194 -46.15 -1.43 12.51
N SER A 195 -45.86 -1.57 11.21
CA SER A 195 -44.60 -2.18 10.75
C SER A 195 -43.37 -1.38 11.20
N ARG A 196 -43.47 -0.04 11.24
CA ARG A 196 -42.41 0.82 11.74
C ARG A 196 -42.18 0.65 13.24
N VAL A 197 -43.24 0.54 14.03
CA VAL A 197 -43.15 0.27 15.48
C VAL A 197 -42.56 -1.12 15.74
N GLN A 198 -43.01 -2.14 15.02
CA GLN A 198 -42.43 -3.49 15.11
C GLN A 198 -40.93 -3.50 14.80
N HIS A 199 -40.49 -2.76 13.79
CA HIS A 199 -39.06 -2.64 13.48
C HIS A 199 -38.28 -1.89 14.57
N MET A 200 -38.87 -0.88 15.22
CA MET A 200 -38.23 -0.19 16.35
C MET A 200 -38.16 -1.07 17.61
N MET A 201 -39.12 -1.97 17.81
CA MET A 201 -39.13 -2.91 18.94
C MET A 201 -38.25 -4.15 18.72
N ALA A 202 -38.01 -4.53 17.46
CA ALA A 202 -37.16 -5.67 17.09
C ALA A 202 -35.66 -5.31 16.99
N LYS A 203 -35.32 -4.03 17.19
CA LYS A 203 -33.96 -3.50 17.18
C LYS A 203 -33.41 -3.42 18.60
#